data_AF-A0ABC9H328-F1
#
_entry.id   AF-A0ABC9H328-F1
#
_cell.length_a   1.000
_cell.length_b   1.000
_cell.length_c   1.000
_cell.angle_alpha   90.00
_cell.angle_beta   90.00
_cell.angle_gamma   90.00
#
_symmetry.space_group_name_H-M   'P 1'
#
loop_
_entity.id
_entity.type
_entity.pdbx_description
1 polymer ?
#
loop_
_entity_poly.entity_id
_entity_poly.type
_entity_poly.pdbx_seq_one_letter_code
_entity_poly.pdbx_strand_id
1 'polypeptide(L)'
;MADSGEGRRVCGMPEKAQLHVAMLALQFGYAGFHVVSRLALNMGISKLVFPVYRNIIALCLLVPFAYFLEKKDRPRLTLNFVVQFFFLALCGITANQGFYLLGLDNTSPTFASAIQNSVPAITFAMAAALRIEKVRLDRRDGVAKVLGTLACVAGASVITLYKGPTIFGPSSSSGDKQLMLAGPVELAAGVGEMKNWTLGCVYLIGHCLSWSGWLVLQAPVLKKYPARLSVTSYTCFFGVIQFIIIAAFMERDADAWKFHSGSELFTILYAGFIASGVAFAVQIWCIDRGGPVFVAVYQPVQTLVVAIMASLTLGEKFYLGGIIGAVLIIIGLYLVLWGKSEERARIARDAAAVVMPSAAAEAPAARSATSKQLTQPLLLPTSTENNV
;
A
#
# COMPACT_ATOMS: atom_id res chain seq x y z
N MET A 1 3.19 19.94 -32.51
CA MET A 1 4.30 19.97 -31.53
C MET A 1 4.01 18.92 -30.48
N ALA A 2 4.86 17.90 -30.41
CA ALA A 2 4.65 16.68 -29.66
C ALA A 2 4.74 16.93 -28.13
N ASP A 3 3.70 16.53 -27.40
CA ASP A 3 3.73 16.38 -25.96
C ASP A 3 4.36 15.01 -25.63
N SER A 4 5.69 14.97 -25.66
CA SER A 4 6.46 13.79 -25.23
C SER A 4 6.47 13.73 -23.71
N GLY A 5 5.83 12.70 -23.17
CA GLY A 5 5.73 12.41 -21.74
C GLY A 5 7.06 12.29 -21.00
N GLU A 6 7.62 13.42 -20.58
CA GLU A 6 8.58 13.45 -19.49
C GLU A 6 7.84 13.24 -18.17
N GLY A 7 7.78 11.98 -17.73
CA GLY A 7 7.42 11.64 -16.37
C GLY A 7 8.30 12.44 -15.41
N ARG A 8 7.65 13.28 -14.58
CA ARG A 8 8.27 14.23 -13.65
C ARG A 8 9.35 13.54 -12.80
N ARG A 9 10.62 13.73 -13.15
CA ARG A 9 11.76 13.19 -12.40
C ARG A 9 11.97 14.04 -11.15
N VAL A 10 11.85 13.42 -9.98
CA VAL A 10 12.27 14.02 -8.70
C VAL A 10 13.57 13.34 -8.30
N CYS A 11 14.64 14.12 -8.10
CA CYS A 11 15.99 13.62 -7.81
C CYS A 11 16.55 12.66 -8.89
N GLY A 12 16.20 12.86 -10.17
CA GLY A 12 16.70 12.05 -11.30
C GLY A 12 16.12 10.63 -11.42
N MET A 13 15.39 10.13 -10.42
CA MET A 13 14.84 8.78 -10.39
C MET A 13 13.50 8.68 -11.16
N PRO A 14 13.24 7.60 -11.93
CA PRO A 14 11.95 7.37 -12.58
C PRO A 14 10.80 7.30 -11.56
N GLU A 15 9.63 7.85 -11.90
CA GLU A 15 8.44 7.87 -11.00
C GLU A 15 8.05 6.46 -10.49
N LYS A 16 8.19 5.43 -11.34
CA LYS A 16 7.95 4.03 -10.93
C LYS A 16 8.87 3.61 -9.78
N ALA A 17 10.17 3.90 -9.88
CA ALA A 17 11.13 3.58 -8.83
C ALA A 17 10.85 4.39 -7.55
N GLN A 18 10.42 5.65 -7.67
CA GLN A 18 9.99 6.44 -6.51
C GLN A 18 8.82 5.81 -5.77
N LEU A 19 7.80 5.33 -6.49
CA LEU A 19 6.65 4.66 -5.87
C LEU A 19 7.08 3.41 -5.10
N HIS A 20 7.99 2.61 -5.64
CA HIS A 20 8.48 1.40 -4.97
C HIS A 20 9.30 1.73 -3.72
N VAL A 21 10.24 2.68 -3.81
CA VAL A 21 11.07 3.11 -2.67
C VAL A 21 10.20 3.72 -1.57
N ALA A 22 9.25 4.57 -1.95
CA ALA A 22 8.31 5.18 -1.01
C ALA A 22 7.44 4.14 -0.29
N MET A 23 6.92 3.15 -1.04
CA MET A 23 6.13 2.06 -0.45
C MET A 23 6.96 1.18 0.49
N LEU A 24 8.21 0.88 0.16
CA LEU A 24 9.11 0.15 1.06
C LEU A 24 9.38 0.94 2.33
N ALA A 25 9.80 2.21 2.22
CA ALA A 25 10.05 3.08 3.37
C ALA A 25 8.82 3.21 4.28
N LEU A 26 7.63 3.29 3.68
CA LEU A 26 6.35 3.32 4.40
C LEU A 26 6.15 2.06 5.26
N GLN A 27 6.51 0.87 4.76
CA GLN A 27 6.37 -0.37 5.53
C GLN A 27 7.26 -0.41 6.77
N PHE A 28 8.47 0.19 6.71
CA PHE A 28 9.32 0.32 7.90
C PHE A 28 8.68 1.23 8.95
N GLY A 29 8.08 2.35 8.53
CA GLY A 29 7.34 3.24 9.42
C GLY A 29 6.13 2.56 10.08
N TYR A 30 5.35 1.80 9.31
CA TYR A 30 4.25 1.03 9.88
C TYR A 30 4.71 -0.14 10.76
N ALA A 31 5.83 -0.79 10.44
CA ALA A 31 6.39 -1.82 11.30
C ALA A 31 6.76 -1.27 12.69
N GLY A 32 7.42 -0.11 12.74
CA GLY A 32 7.69 0.57 14.02
C GLY A 32 6.41 0.99 14.75
N PHE A 33 5.37 1.40 14.02
CA PHE A 33 4.08 1.75 14.61
C PHE A 33 3.41 0.59 15.37
N HIS A 34 3.59 -0.66 14.94
CA HIS A 34 3.08 -1.83 15.66
C HIS A 34 3.69 -1.96 17.06
N VAL A 35 5.00 -1.74 17.18
CA VAL A 35 5.71 -1.77 18.45
C VAL A 35 5.31 -0.58 19.32
N VAL A 36 5.32 0.63 18.75
CA VAL A 36 4.97 1.87 19.44
C VAL A 36 3.55 1.85 19.97
N SER A 37 2.59 1.33 19.19
CA SER A 37 1.20 1.21 19.63
C SER A 37 1.06 0.24 20.79
N ARG A 38 1.79 -0.88 20.79
CA ARG A 38 1.75 -1.82 21.91
C ARG A 38 2.36 -1.20 23.17
N LEU A 39 3.46 -0.47 23.04
CA LEU A 39 4.06 0.25 24.16
C LEU A 39 3.08 1.29 24.73
N ALA A 40 2.39 2.05 23.88
CA ALA A 40 1.36 3.00 24.29
C ALA A 40 0.23 2.33 25.09
N LEU A 41 -0.26 1.17 24.63
CA LEU A 41 -1.29 0.42 25.34
C LEU A 41 -0.80 -0.14 26.68
N ASN A 42 0.44 -0.62 26.75
CA ASN A 42 1.04 -1.12 28.00
C ASN A 42 1.25 0.00 29.04
N MET A 43 1.48 1.24 28.59
CA MET A 43 1.53 2.43 29.47
C MET A 43 0.13 2.90 29.90
N GLY A 44 -0.93 2.26 29.44
CA GLY A 44 -2.30 2.59 29.81
C GLY A 44 -2.91 3.75 29.01
N ILE A 45 -2.31 4.19 27.90
CA ILE A 45 -2.90 5.24 27.07
C ILE A 45 -4.27 4.76 26.53
N SER A 46 -5.28 5.60 26.67
CA SER A 46 -6.63 5.31 26.17
C SER A 46 -6.63 5.03 24.66
N LYS A 47 -7.34 3.95 24.28
CA LYS A 47 -7.49 3.48 22.90
C LYS A 47 -8.30 4.45 22.03
N LEU A 48 -9.03 5.37 22.67
CA LEU A 48 -9.83 6.40 22.00
C LEU A 48 -9.08 7.73 21.93
N VAL A 49 -8.40 8.11 23.00
CA VAL A 49 -7.61 9.35 23.06
C VAL A 49 -6.36 9.28 22.18
N PHE A 50 -5.71 8.11 22.11
CA PHE A 50 -4.51 7.93 21.29
C PHE A 50 -4.74 8.24 19.80
N PRO A 51 -5.77 7.71 19.12
CA PRO A 51 -6.16 8.14 17.78
C PRO A 51 -6.49 9.62 17.65
N VAL A 52 -7.11 10.25 18.65
CA VAL A 52 -7.42 11.69 18.61
C VAL A 52 -6.13 12.49 18.46
N TYR A 53 -5.17 12.31 19.37
CA TYR A 53 -3.89 13.03 19.29
C TYR A 53 -3.10 12.68 18.04
N ARG A 54 -3.05 11.39 17.67
CA ARG A 54 -2.42 10.92 16.43
C ARG A 54 -2.92 11.69 15.21
N ASN A 55 -4.24 11.84 15.07
CA ASN A 55 -4.81 12.50 13.89
C ASN A 55 -4.80 14.03 13.99
N ILE A 56 -4.77 14.63 15.19
CA ILE A 56 -4.51 16.08 15.36
C ILE A 56 -3.10 16.40 14.86
N ILE A 57 -2.09 15.64 15.28
CA ILE A 57 -0.70 15.85 14.82
C ILE A 57 -0.60 15.70 13.31
N ALA A 58 -1.21 14.66 12.75
CA ALA A 58 -1.26 14.47 11.30
C ALA A 58 -1.95 15.63 10.59
N LEU A 59 -3.06 16.14 11.13
CA LEU A 59 -3.78 17.29 10.57
C LEU A 59 -2.91 18.55 10.61
N CYS A 60 -2.27 18.85 11.74
CA CYS A 60 -1.36 19.98 11.89
C CYS A 60 -0.18 19.90 10.91
N LEU A 61 0.33 18.69 10.64
CA LEU A 61 1.36 18.49 9.64
C LEU A 61 0.84 18.69 8.22
N LEU A 62 -0.31 18.10 7.87
CA LEU A 62 -0.80 18.02 6.50
C LEU A 62 -1.48 19.30 6.00
N VAL A 63 -2.22 20.01 6.86
CA VAL A 63 -3.02 21.18 6.47
C VAL A 63 -2.17 22.29 5.84
N PRO A 64 -0.99 22.66 6.37
CA PRO A 64 -0.14 23.66 5.73
C PRO A 64 0.26 23.27 4.31
N PHE A 65 0.72 22.03 4.09
CA PHE A 65 1.09 21.56 2.76
C PHE A 65 -0.13 21.45 1.83
N ALA A 66 -1.27 20.99 2.34
CA ALA A 66 -2.52 20.94 1.57
C ALA A 66 -2.98 22.34 1.16
N TYR A 67 -2.80 23.36 2.01
CA TYR A 67 -3.14 24.73 1.70
C TYR A 67 -2.17 25.35 0.68
N PHE A 68 -0.86 25.23 0.88
CA PHE A 68 0.12 25.90 0.04
C PHE A 68 0.39 25.18 -1.30
N LEU A 69 0.41 23.84 -1.32
CA LEU A 69 0.74 23.07 -2.51
C LEU A 69 -0.45 22.82 -3.43
N GLU A 70 -1.67 22.68 -2.87
CA GLU A 70 -2.85 22.25 -3.63
C GLU A 70 -3.92 23.33 -3.79
N LYS A 71 -3.62 24.59 -3.42
CA LYS A 71 -4.58 25.71 -3.49
C LYS A 71 -5.28 25.83 -4.85
N LYS A 72 -4.53 25.59 -5.94
CA LYS A 72 -5.01 25.74 -7.32
C LYS A 72 -5.74 24.51 -7.84
N ASP A 73 -5.36 23.33 -7.35
CA ASP A 73 -5.89 22.04 -7.81
C ASP A 73 -7.15 21.61 -7.04
N ARG A 74 -7.47 22.32 -5.95
CA ARG A 74 -8.57 22.00 -5.03
C ARG A 74 -9.94 22.38 -5.63
N PRO A 75 -10.82 21.40 -5.92
CA PRO A 75 -12.19 21.70 -6.30
C PRO A 75 -12.99 22.31 -5.14
N ARG A 76 -14.11 22.96 -5.48
CA ARG A 76 -15.04 23.50 -4.47
C ARG A 76 -15.58 22.36 -3.60
N LEU A 77 -15.58 22.58 -2.29
CA LEU A 77 -16.14 21.63 -1.33
C LEU A 77 -17.67 21.64 -1.44
N THR A 78 -18.24 20.52 -1.92
CA THR A 78 -19.69 20.30 -2.00
C THR A 78 -20.13 19.37 -0.87
N LEU A 79 -21.43 19.35 -0.55
CA LEU A 79 -21.96 18.41 0.45
C LEU A 79 -21.64 16.95 0.10
N ASN A 80 -21.65 16.59 -1.19
CA ASN A 80 -21.27 15.26 -1.64
C ASN A 80 -19.82 14.91 -1.27
N PHE A 81 -18.89 15.85 -1.40
CA PHE A 81 -17.50 15.62 -0.98
C PHE A 81 -17.36 15.56 0.55
N VAL A 82 -18.08 16.40 1.28
CA VAL A 82 -18.12 16.35 2.75
C VAL A 82 -18.57 14.97 3.23
N VAL A 83 -19.65 14.44 2.68
CA VAL A 83 -20.17 13.10 3.00
C VAL A 83 -19.15 12.02 2.63
N GLN A 84 -18.52 12.10 1.45
CA GLN A 84 -17.48 11.15 1.05
C GLN A 84 -16.28 11.19 2.00
N PHE A 85 -15.80 12.36 2.40
CA PHE A 85 -14.68 12.49 3.34
C PHE A 85 -15.05 12.00 4.74
N PHE A 86 -16.29 12.22 5.19
CA PHE A 86 -16.79 11.66 6.44
C PHE A 86 -16.78 10.12 6.45
N PHE A 87 -17.28 9.48 5.38
CA PHE A 87 -17.25 8.02 5.27
C PHE A 87 -15.83 7.48 5.06
N LEU A 88 -14.98 8.23 4.35
CA LEU A 88 -13.58 7.88 4.18
C LEU A 88 -12.83 7.93 5.52
N ALA A 89 -13.16 8.89 6.38
CA ALA A 89 -12.66 8.98 7.75
C ALA A 89 -13.21 7.86 8.64
N LEU A 90 -14.51 7.56 8.52
CA LEU A 90 -15.13 6.48 9.28
C LEU A 90 -14.44 5.15 8.99
N CYS A 91 -14.17 4.88 7.71
CA CYS A 91 -13.52 3.66 7.27
C CYS A 91 -12.02 3.67 7.59
N GLY A 92 -11.29 4.72 7.20
CA GLY A 92 -9.83 4.77 7.26
C GLY A 92 -9.20 5.21 8.57
N ILE A 93 -9.96 5.92 9.40
CA ILE A 93 -9.49 6.47 10.67
C ILE A 93 -10.23 5.78 11.81
N THR A 94 -11.54 5.98 11.94
CA THR A 94 -12.28 5.53 13.12
C THR A 94 -12.38 4.02 13.22
N ALA A 95 -12.96 3.36 12.23
CA ALA A 95 -13.08 1.91 12.21
C ALA A 95 -11.69 1.27 12.13
N ASN A 96 -10.83 1.73 11.21
CA ASN A 96 -9.50 1.16 11.05
C ASN A 96 -8.65 1.24 12.33
N GLN A 97 -8.44 2.44 12.88
CA GLN A 97 -7.53 2.64 14.01
C GLN A 97 -8.16 2.13 15.31
N GLY A 98 -9.48 2.30 15.47
CA GLY A 98 -10.21 1.79 16.64
C GLY A 98 -10.15 0.27 16.72
N PHE A 99 -10.51 -0.43 15.63
CA PHE A 99 -10.40 -1.88 15.57
C PHE A 99 -8.96 -2.37 15.67
N TYR A 100 -7.98 -1.63 15.14
CA TYR A 100 -6.57 -1.96 15.32
C TYR A 100 -6.17 -1.96 16.80
N LEU A 101 -6.47 -0.89 17.54
CA LEU A 101 -6.05 -0.75 18.94
C LEU A 101 -6.80 -1.72 19.86
N LEU A 102 -8.10 -1.93 19.61
CA LEU A 102 -8.88 -2.94 20.34
C LEU A 102 -8.39 -4.36 20.03
N GLY A 103 -8.04 -4.63 18.77
CA GLY A 103 -7.44 -5.90 18.35
C GLY A 103 -6.07 -6.13 19.00
N LEU A 104 -5.20 -5.12 18.94
CA LEU A 104 -3.85 -5.15 19.47
C LEU A 104 -3.82 -5.27 21.00
N ASP A 105 -4.80 -4.71 21.71
CA ASP A 105 -4.92 -4.86 23.16
C ASP A 105 -5.16 -6.32 23.56
N ASN A 106 -5.97 -7.03 22.77
CA ASN A 106 -6.38 -8.40 23.02
C ASN A 106 -5.49 -9.46 22.35
N THR A 107 -4.47 -9.03 21.59
CA THR A 107 -3.56 -9.91 20.83
C THR A 107 -2.12 -9.38 20.89
N SER A 108 -1.24 -9.84 19.99
CA SER A 108 0.14 -9.37 19.88
C SER A 108 0.39 -8.53 18.62
N PRO A 109 1.43 -7.67 18.60
CA PRO A 109 1.83 -6.90 17.41
C PRO A 109 2.12 -7.80 16.20
N THR A 110 2.75 -8.94 16.45
CA THR A 110 3.09 -9.95 15.44
C THR A 110 1.82 -10.57 14.87
N PHE A 111 0.87 -10.98 15.71
CA PHE A 111 -0.41 -11.51 15.24
C PHE A 111 -1.21 -10.47 14.45
N ALA A 112 -1.28 -9.23 14.92
CA ALA A 112 -1.93 -8.14 14.21
C ALA A 112 -1.30 -7.91 12.82
N SER A 113 0.02 -7.94 12.71
CA SER A 113 0.72 -7.83 11.42
C SER A 113 0.45 -9.04 10.51
N ALA A 114 0.38 -10.25 11.07
CA ALA A 114 0.08 -11.47 10.33
C ALA A 114 -1.31 -11.41 9.68
N ILE A 115 -2.34 -10.99 10.43
CA ILE A 115 -3.71 -10.86 9.92
C ILE A 115 -3.80 -9.78 8.83
N GLN A 116 -3.02 -8.70 8.92
CA GLN A 116 -2.96 -7.65 7.89
C GLN A 116 -2.45 -8.17 6.54
N ASN A 117 -1.80 -9.33 6.46
CA ASN A 117 -1.40 -9.90 5.18
C ASN A 117 -2.59 -10.39 4.32
N SER A 118 -3.80 -10.40 4.88
CA SER A 118 -5.05 -10.58 4.13
C SER A 118 -5.50 -9.31 3.37
N VAL A 119 -4.99 -8.13 3.74
CA VAL A 119 -5.34 -6.83 3.12
C VAL A 119 -5.16 -6.84 1.59
N PRO A 120 -4.05 -7.32 1.00
CA PRO A 120 -3.92 -7.40 -0.46
C PRO A 120 -5.09 -8.16 -1.11
N ALA A 121 -5.47 -9.30 -0.55
CA ALA A 121 -6.56 -10.13 -1.07
C ALA A 121 -7.92 -9.46 -0.94
N ILE A 122 -8.21 -8.90 0.24
CA ILE A 122 -9.46 -8.16 0.48
C ILE A 122 -9.53 -6.93 -0.44
N THR A 123 -8.44 -6.15 -0.54
CA THR A 123 -8.33 -4.97 -1.41
C THR A 123 -8.56 -5.35 -2.88
N PHE A 124 -7.95 -6.44 -3.34
CA PHE A 124 -8.14 -6.92 -4.70
C PHE A 124 -9.58 -7.31 -4.97
N ALA A 125 -10.20 -8.11 -4.08
CA ALA A 125 -11.59 -8.51 -4.20
C ALA A 125 -12.55 -7.30 -4.22
N MET A 126 -12.35 -6.34 -3.32
CA MET A 126 -13.14 -5.10 -3.26
C MET A 126 -12.94 -4.23 -4.51
N ALA A 127 -11.70 -4.06 -4.97
CA ALA A 127 -11.41 -3.28 -6.16
C ALA A 127 -12.00 -3.91 -7.43
N ALA A 128 -12.02 -5.25 -7.50
CA ALA A 128 -12.66 -6.00 -8.58
C ALA A 128 -14.20 -5.84 -8.53
N ALA A 129 -14.81 -6.01 -7.35
CA ALA A 129 -16.25 -5.88 -7.15
C ALA A 129 -16.76 -4.47 -7.51
N LEU A 130 -16.00 -3.43 -7.15
CA LEU A 130 -16.30 -2.04 -7.48
C LEU A 130 -15.88 -1.63 -8.90
N ARG A 131 -15.37 -2.57 -9.71
CA ARG A 131 -14.85 -2.34 -11.07
C ARG A 131 -13.78 -1.24 -11.15
N ILE A 132 -13.05 -1.03 -10.06
CA ILE A 132 -11.89 -0.14 -10.00
C ILE A 132 -10.69 -0.81 -10.67
N GLU A 133 -10.55 -2.13 -10.48
CA GLU A 133 -9.55 -2.97 -11.15
C GLU A 133 -10.26 -3.91 -12.14
N LYS A 134 -9.79 -3.99 -13.39
CA LYS A 134 -10.34 -4.91 -14.40
C LYS A 134 -9.67 -6.28 -14.25
N VAL A 135 -10.30 -7.20 -13.53
CA VAL A 135 -9.79 -8.56 -13.37
C VAL A 135 -10.26 -9.43 -14.52
N ARG A 136 -9.34 -9.74 -15.44
CA ARG A 136 -9.57 -10.60 -16.60
C ARG A 136 -8.85 -11.93 -16.41
N LEU A 137 -9.58 -12.92 -15.86
CA LEU A 137 -9.04 -14.27 -15.57
C LEU A 137 -8.77 -15.10 -16.83
N ASP A 138 -9.32 -14.67 -17.96
CA ASP A 138 -9.02 -15.17 -19.30
C ASP A 138 -7.61 -14.78 -19.78
N ARG A 139 -6.92 -13.88 -19.06
CA ARG A 139 -5.64 -13.32 -19.48
C ARG A 139 -4.52 -13.53 -18.47
N ARG A 140 -3.30 -13.66 -19.00
CA ARG A 140 -2.07 -13.87 -18.21
C ARG A 140 -1.83 -12.77 -17.18
N ASP A 141 -2.13 -11.51 -17.50
CA ASP A 141 -2.00 -10.39 -16.56
C ASP A 141 -2.99 -10.46 -15.39
N GLY A 142 -4.23 -10.89 -15.64
CA GLY A 142 -5.22 -11.08 -14.58
C GLY A 142 -4.90 -12.29 -13.69
N VAL A 143 -4.51 -13.42 -14.30
CA VAL A 143 -4.08 -14.64 -13.58
C VAL A 143 -2.87 -14.34 -12.69
N ALA A 144 -1.87 -13.62 -13.18
CA ALA A 144 -0.69 -13.24 -12.40
C ALA A 144 -1.03 -12.43 -11.15
N LYS A 145 -1.99 -11.49 -11.24
CA LYS A 145 -2.43 -10.70 -10.08
C LYS A 145 -3.11 -11.56 -9.01
N VAL A 146 -3.95 -12.51 -9.42
CA VAL A 146 -4.64 -13.41 -8.48
C VAL A 146 -3.66 -14.37 -7.82
N LEU A 147 -2.83 -15.06 -8.61
CA LEU A 147 -1.82 -15.97 -8.08
C LEU A 147 -0.82 -15.26 -7.19
N GLY A 148 -0.38 -14.06 -7.57
CA GLY A 148 0.51 -13.24 -6.75
C GLY A 148 -0.10 -12.88 -5.40
N THR A 149 -1.38 -12.50 -5.40
CA THR A 149 -2.13 -12.19 -4.17
C THR A 149 -2.26 -13.42 -3.27
N LEU A 150 -2.59 -14.59 -3.84
CA LEU A 150 -2.65 -15.86 -3.11
C LEU A 150 -1.29 -16.26 -2.52
N ALA A 151 -0.21 -16.07 -3.28
CA ALA A 151 1.16 -16.34 -2.82
C ALA A 151 1.57 -15.42 -1.65
N CYS A 152 1.18 -14.14 -1.66
CA CYS A 152 1.39 -13.24 -0.53
C CYS A 152 0.65 -13.70 0.73
N VAL A 153 -0.62 -14.11 0.63
CA VAL A 153 -1.42 -14.63 1.75
C VAL A 153 -0.86 -15.96 2.27
N ALA A 154 -0.43 -16.83 1.37
CA ALA A 154 0.20 -18.10 1.71
C ALA A 154 1.54 -17.86 2.42
N GLY A 155 2.38 -16.97 1.90
CA GLY A 155 3.67 -16.61 2.51
C GLY A 155 3.50 -16.08 3.94
N ALA A 156 2.56 -15.17 4.15
CA ALA A 156 2.19 -14.69 5.48
C ALA A 156 1.69 -15.78 6.43
N SER A 157 0.86 -16.70 5.94
CA SER A 157 0.39 -17.85 6.71
C SER A 157 1.56 -18.75 7.12
N VAL A 158 2.55 -18.95 6.23
CA VAL A 158 3.75 -19.73 6.53
C VAL A 158 4.61 -19.06 7.61
N ILE A 159 4.83 -17.74 7.56
CA ILE A 159 5.56 -17.01 8.62
C ILE A 159 4.92 -17.26 9.99
N THR A 160 3.58 -17.34 10.03
CA THR A 160 2.82 -17.42 11.27
C THR A 160 2.69 -18.85 11.80
N LEU A 161 2.40 -19.81 10.90
CA LEU A 161 2.02 -21.17 11.27
C LEU A 161 3.19 -22.15 11.24
N TYR A 162 4.23 -21.85 10.48
CA TYR A 162 5.40 -22.71 10.35
C TYR A 162 6.60 -22.04 11.02
N LYS A 163 7.05 -22.60 12.14
CA LYS A 163 8.30 -22.18 12.79
C LYS A 163 9.48 -22.82 12.05
N GLY A 164 9.58 -24.15 12.04
CA GLY A 164 10.78 -24.83 11.55
C GLY A 164 12.01 -24.58 12.45
N PRO A 165 13.24 -24.97 12.05
CA PRO A 165 14.43 -24.74 12.85
C PRO A 165 14.72 -23.24 13.05
N THR A 166 15.35 -22.89 14.17
CA THR A 166 15.82 -21.51 14.42
C THR A 166 16.97 -21.20 13.47
N ILE A 167 16.85 -20.09 12.73
CA ILE A 167 17.87 -19.63 11.79
C ILE A 167 18.74 -18.55 12.41
N PHE A 168 18.12 -17.70 13.24
CA PHE A 168 18.81 -16.64 13.95
C PHE A 168 18.24 -16.49 15.36
N GLY A 169 19.13 -16.39 16.35
CA GLY A 169 18.83 -16.07 17.73
C GLY A 169 20.09 -15.56 18.42
N PRO A 170 20.00 -14.58 19.33
CA PRO A 170 21.15 -14.15 20.12
C PRO A 170 21.76 -15.33 20.88
N SER A 171 23.08 -15.44 20.89
CA SER A 171 23.81 -16.47 21.63
C SER A 171 23.57 -16.31 23.13
N SER A 172 22.59 -17.01 23.68
CA SER A 172 22.46 -17.16 25.13
C SER A 172 23.34 -18.32 25.57
N SER A 173 24.47 -17.98 26.19
CA SER A 173 25.28 -18.92 26.95
C SER A 173 24.46 -19.54 28.07
N SER A 174 24.52 -20.87 28.17
CA SER A 174 24.19 -21.69 29.33
C SER A 174 22.71 -21.76 29.75
N GLY A 175 22.13 -22.94 29.47
CA GLY A 175 21.10 -23.57 30.31
C GLY A 175 19.68 -23.05 30.13
N ASP A 176 18.92 -23.64 29.21
CA ASP A 176 17.52 -23.98 29.50
C ASP A 176 17.02 -25.08 28.56
N LYS A 177 16.89 -26.28 29.13
CA LYS A 177 16.10 -27.38 28.59
C LYS A 177 14.64 -27.22 29.06
N GLN A 178 13.91 -26.25 28.52
CA GLN A 178 12.45 -26.09 28.69
C GLN A 178 12.02 -24.97 27.71
N LEU A 179 11.03 -25.03 26.83
CA LEU A 179 9.83 -25.84 26.63
C LEU A 179 9.79 -26.39 25.19
N MET A 180 9.57 -27.68 25.05
CA MET A 180 9.16 -28.32 23.79
C MET A 180 7.63 -28.40 23.76
N LEU A 181 6.91 -27.28 23.58
CA LEU A 181 5.51 -27.28 23.08
C LEU A 181 4.96 -25.87 22.75
N ALA A 182 5.69 -25.08 21.95
CA ALA A 182 5.20 -23.79 21.49
C ALA A 182 4.22 -23.92 20.31
N GLY A 183 2.97 -24.33 20.58
CA GLY A 183 1.88 -24.17 19.61
C GLY A 183 1.61 -22.68 19.28
N PRO A 184 0.67 -22.36 18.38
CA PRO A 184 0.25 -20.97 18.12
C PRO A 184 -0.21 -20.21 19.40
N VAL A 185 -0.39 -20.94 20.51
CA VAL A 185 -0.69 -20.48 21.86
C VAL A 185 0.53 -19.96 22.63
N GLU A 186 1.80 -20.15 22.23
CA GLU A 186 2.93 -19.56 22.99
C GLU A 186 3.41 -18.20 22.48
N LEU A 187 3.01 -17.77 21.28
CA LEU A 187 3.14 -16.35 20.89
C LEU A 187 2.18 -15.44 21.70
N ALA A 188 1.31 -16.05 22.50
CA ALA A 188 0.44 -15.44 23.50
C ALA A 188 1.09 -15.30 24.89
N ALA A 189 2.14 -16.07 25.19
CA ALA A 189 2.61 -16.27 26.56
C ALA A 189 3.63 -15.22 27.04
N GLY A 190 4.11 -14.34 26.15
CA GLY A 190 5.13 -13.33 26.48
C GLY A 190 4.61 -11.97 26.92
N VAL A 191 3.29 -11.73 26.92
CA VAL A 191 2.72 -10.44 27.35
C VAL A 191 1.43 -10.72 28.12
N GLY A 192 1.34 -10.19 29.35
CA GLY A 192 0.35 -10.54 30.37
C GLY A 192 -1.11 -10.70 29.92
N GLU A 193 -1.87 -11.45 30.73
CA GLU A 193 -3.30 -11.77 30.59
C GLU A 193 -4.00 -11.17 29.36
N MET A 194 -3.99 -11.88 28.23
CA MET A 194 -4.82 -11.48 27.10
C MET A 194 -6.29 -11.64 27.45
N LYS A 195 -6.95 -10.50 27.69
CA LYS A 195 -8.31 -10.43 28.24
C LYS A 195 -9.34 -11.21 27.42
N ASN A 196 -9.31 -11.16 26.08
CA ASN A 196 -10.20 -11.92 25.20
C ASN A 196 -9.65 -12.09 23.76
N TRP A 197 -8.88 -13.17 23.52
CA TRP A 197 -8.25 -13.45 22.22
C TRP A 197 -9.22 -13.47 21.02
N THR A 198 -10.36 -14.15 21.15
CA THR A 198 -11.37 -14.24 20.08
C THR A 198 -11.90 -12.87 19.66
N LEU A 199 -12.16 -11.99 20.63
CA LEU A 199 -12.59 -10.63 20.37
C LEU A 199 -11.49 -9.83 19.66
N GLY A 200 -10.23 -10.06 20.04
CA GLY A 200 -9.06 -9.54 19.34
C GLY A 200 -9.02 -9.92 17.86
N CYS A 201 -9.27 -11.18 17.52
CA CYS A 201 -9.36 -11.64 16.13
C CYS A 201 -10.48 -10.92 15.35
N VAL A 202 -11.68 -10.79 15.94
CA VAL A 202 -12.82 -10.11 15.31
C VAL A 202 -12.47 -8.66 15.00
N TYR A 203 -11.87 -7.94 15.95
CA TYR A 203 -11.42 -6.58 15.72
C TYR A 203 -10.35 -6.50 14.64
N LEU A 204 -9.36 -7.38 14.63
CA LEU A 204 -8.32 -7.36 13.58
C LEU A 204 -8.87 -7.67 12.18
N ILE A 205 -9.90 -8.51 12.05
CA ILE A 205 -10.62 -8.70 10.79
C ILE A 205 -11.33 -7.40 10.39
N GLY A 206 -12.03 -6.76 11.33
CA GLY A 206 -12.65 -5.45 11.11
C GLY A 206 -11.65 -4.38 10.67
N HIS A 207 -10.45 -4.37 11.26
CA HIS A 207 -9.33 -3.52 10.87
C HIS A 207 -8.90 -3.77 9.41
N CYS A 208 -8.72 -5.03 9.00
CA CYS A 208 -8.29 -5.37 7.64
C CYS A 208 -9.35 -5.01 6.58
N LEU A 209 -10.63 -5.23 6.88
CA LEU A 209 -11.75 -4.81 6.04
C LEU A 209 -11.79 -3.29 5.90
N SER A 210 -11.65 -2.57 7.00
CA SER A 210 -11.65 -1.11 7.04
C SER A 210 -10.44 -0.52 6.32
N TRP A 211 -9.26 -1.11 6.49
CA TRP A 211 -8.05 -0.70 5.78
C TRP A 211 -8.21 -0.86 4.27
N SER A 212 -8.65 -2.05 3.84
CA SER A 212 -8.85 -2.36 2.42
C SER A 212 -9.92 -1.46 1.81
N GLY A 213 -11.03 -1.24 2.52
CA GLY A 213 -12.08 -0.30 2.12
C GLY A 213 -11.55 1.11 1.96
N TRP A 214 -10.73 1.58 2.91
CA TRP A 214 -10.13 2.90 2.82
C TRP A 214 -9.22 3.05 1.60
N LEU A 215 -8.32 2.08 1.35
CA LEU A 215 -7.46 2.08 0.17
C LEU A 215 -8.30 2.17 -1.12
N VAL A 216 -9.31 1.32 -1.25
CA VAL A 216 -10.13 1.22 -2.46
C VAL A 216 -11.00 2.46 -2.68
N LEU A 217 -11.63 2.99 -1.63
CA LEU A 217 -12.52 4.14 -1.72
C LEU A 217 -11.79 5.46 -2.02
N GLN A 218 -10.49 5.58 -1.72
CA GLN A 218 -9.71 6.75 -2.10
C GLN A 218 -9.60 6.93 -3.62
N ALA A 219 -9.48 5.84 -4.38
CA ALA A 219 -9.29 5.91 -5.83
C ALA A 219 -10.41 6.66 -6.59
N PRO A 220 -11.72 6.36 -6.40
CA PRO A 220 -12.78 7.11 -7.04
C PRO A 220 -12.93 8.55 -6.51
N VAL A 221 -12.58 8.80 -5.24
CA VAL A 221 -12.60 10.14 -4.66
C VAL A 221 -11.53 11.01 -5.32
N LEU A 222 -10.30 10.52 -5.46
CA LEU A 222 -9.18 11.25 -6.08
C LEU A 222 -9.41 11.57 -7.55
N LYS A 223 -10.16 10.73 -8.28
CA LYS A 223 -10.60 11.04 -9.65
C LYS A 223 -11.48 12.29 -9.73
N LYS A 224 -12.29 12.54 -8.70
CA LYS A 224 -13.20 13.70 -8.62
C LYS A 224 -12.59 14.88 -7.87
N TYR A 225 -11.65 14.61 -6.97
CA TYR A 225 -11.00 15.58 -6.11
C TYR A 225 -9.47 15.38 -6.13
N PRO A 226 -8.76 15.93 -7.13
CA PRO A 226 -7.35 15.63 -7.40
C PRO A 226 -6.35 16.33 -6.46
N ALA A 227 -6.78 16.73 -5.25
CA ALA A 227 -5.97 17.36 -4.22
C ALA A 227 -5.77 16.38 -3.05
N ARG A 228 -4.67 15.62 -3.11
CA ARG A 228 -4.39 14.43 -2.30
C ARG A 228 -4.21 14.78 -0.82
N LEU A 229 -3.34 15.75 -0.52
CA LEU A 229 -3.08 16.18 0.85
C LEU A 229 -4.34 16.78 1.48
N SER A 230 -5.16 17.44 0.67
CA SER A 230 -6.46 17.96 1.08
C SER A 230 -7.45 16.85 1.42
N VAL A 231 -7.57 15.81 0.59
CA VAL A 231 -8.40 14.62 0.89
C VAL A 231 -7.95 13.97 2.19
N THR A 232 -6.65 13.75 2.37
CA THR A 232 -6.11 13.19 3.62
C THR A 232 -6.38 14.09 4.81
N SER A 233 -6.20 15.42 4.67
CA SER A 233 -6.48 16.38 5.74
C SER A 233 -7.95 16.36 6.17
N TYR A 234 -8.90 16.35 5.22
CA TYR A 234 -10.32 16.23 5.56
C TYR A 234 -10.63 14.88 6.21
N THR A 235 -10.00 13.81 5.75
CA THR A 235 -10.14 12.47 6.33
C THR A 235 -9.66 12.47 7.80
N CYS A 236 -8.49 13.08 8.09
CA CYS A 236 -8.01 13.24 9.46
C CYS A 236 -8.93 14.14 10.30
N PHE A 237 -9.41 15.26 9.74
CA PHE A 237 -10.33 16.18 10.41
C PHE A 237 -11.63 15.49 10.85
N PHE A 238 -12.31 14.80 9.94
CA PHE A 238 -13.53 14.06 10.28
C PHE A 238 -13.22 12.89 11.22
N GLY A 239 -12.07 12.24 11.09
CA GLY A 239 -11.64 11.18 12.00
C GLY A 239 -11.43 11.66 13.43
N VAL A 240 -10.85 12.85 13.61
CA VAL A 240 -10.72 13.52 14.92
C VAL A 240 -12.11 13.78 15.50
N ILE A 241 -13.03 14.36 14.72
CA ILE A 241 -14.41 14.60 15.18
C ILE A 241 -15.09 13.29 15.61
N GLN A 242 -15.01 12.25 14.78
CA GLN A 242 -15.62 10.95 15.06
C GLN A 242 -15.06 10.32 16.34
N PHE A 243 -13.74 10.34 16.54
CA PHE A 243 -13.14 9.83 17.77
C PHE A 243 -13.45 10.68 19.00
N ILE A 244 -13.49 12.02 18.88
CA ILE A 244 -13.89 12.89 19.99
C ILE A 244 -15.33 12.60 20.41
N ILE A 245 -16.25 12.42 19.45
CA ILE A 245 -17.65 12.06 19.73
C ILE A 245 -17.69 10.73 20.49
N ILE A 246 -16.99 9.69 20.00
CA ILE A 246 -16.95 8.38 20.67
C ILE A 246 -16.35 8.49 22.07
N ALA A 247 -15.23 9.21 22.21
CA ALA A 247 -14.55 9.42 23.48
C ALA A 247 -15.43 10.19 24.48
N ALA A 248 -16.23 11.17 24.05
CA ALA A 248 -17.13 11.90 24.93
C ALA A 248 -18.17 10.99 25.62
N PHE A 249 -18.54 9.86 24.99
CA PHE A 249 -19.46 8.88 25.58
C PHE A 249 -18.75 7.77 26.35
N MET A 250 -17.59 7.32 25.86
CA MET A 250 -16.90 6.12 26.35
C MET A 250 -15.73 6.40 27.31
N GLU A 251 -15.08 7.56 27.20
CA GLU A 251 -13.92 7.97 28.00
C GLU A 251 -14.32 9.13 28.91
N ARG A 252 -14.89 8.78 30.08
CA ARG A 252 -15.39 9.77 31.05
C ARG A 252 -14.31 10.25 32.03
N ASP A 253 -13.17 9.58 32.06
CA ASP A 253 -12.05 9.97 32.90
C ASP A 253 -11.23 11.09 32.23
N ALA A 254 -11.12 12.23 32.91
CA ALA A 254 -10.34 13.36 32.43
C ALA A 254 -8.82 13.09 32.49
N ASP A 255 -8.38 12.18 33.37
CA ASP A 255 -6.96 11.82 33.46
C ASP A 255 -6.48 11.08 32.21
N ALA A 256 -7.36 10.37 31.50
CA ALA A 256 -7.03 9.71 30.23
C ALA A 256 -6.55 10.67 29.12
N TRP A 257 -6.82 11.98 29.26
CA TRP A 257 -6.40 13.01 28.32
C TRP A 257 -5.06 13.67 28.66
N LYS A 258 -4.53 13.41 29.86
CA LYS A 258 -3.25 13.96 30.32
C LYS A 258 -2.09 13.08 29.87
N PHE A 259 -0.93 13.71 29.64
CA PHE A 259 0.32 12.99 29.39
C PHE A 259 1.05 12.81 30.71
N HIS A 260 1.36 11.58 31.09
CA HIS A 260 2.00 11.27 32.39
C HIS A 260 3.50 11.06 32.26
N SER A 261 4.00 10.80 31.05
CA SER A 261 5.41 10.50 30.80
C SER A 261 5.92 10.99 29.45
N GLY A 262 7.24 11.22 29.34
CA GLY A 262 7.88 11.53 28.06
C GLY A 262 7.79 10.38 27.05
N SER A 263 7.71 9.14 27.53
CA SER A 263 7.49 7.96 26.69
C SER A 263 6.09 7.95 26.07
N GLU A 264 5.04 8.30 26.81
CA GLU A 264 3.69 8.47 26.24
C GLU A 264 3.70 9.50 25.12
N LEU A 265 4.30 10.66 25.37
CA LEU A 265 4.42 11.71 24.35
C LEU A 265 5.17 11.23 23.10
N PHE A 266 6.29 10.52 23.28
CA PHE A 266 7.04 9.94 22.16
C PHE A 266 6.18 8.99 21.32
N THR A 267 5.41 8.09 21.95
CA THR A 267 4.57 7.14 21.21
C THR A 267 3.50 7.85 20.37
N ILE A 268 2.89 8.90 20.94
CA ILE A 268 1.87 9.71 20.27
C ILE A 268 2.47 10.53 19.12
N LEU A 269 3.64 11.14 19.33
CA LEU A 269 4.35 11.88 18.29
C LEU A 269 4.77 10.98 17.13
N TYR A 270 5.34 9.80 17.41
CA TYR A 270 5.69 8.84 16.36
C TYR A 270 4.45 8.40 15.58
N ALA A 271 3.37 8.05 16.27
CA ALA A 271 2.12 7.64 15.65
C ALA A 271 1.52 8.74 14.76
N GLY A 272 1.49 9.97 15.25
CA GLY A 272 0.91 11.11 14.55
C GLY A 272 1.76 11.59 13.37
N PHE A 273 3.05 11.75 13.58
CA PHE A 273 3.97 12.28 12.57
C PHE A 273 4.34 11.24 11.52
N ILE A 274 4.87 10.09 11.94
CA ILE A 274 5.36 9.04 11.01
C ILE A 274 4.17 8.24 10.47
N ALA A 275 3.40 7.61 11.36
CA ALA A 275 2.40 6.61 10.95
C ALA A 275 1.06 7.19 10.45
N SER A 276 0.86 8.51 10.54
CA SER A 276 -0.30 9.18 9.95
C SER A 276 0.11 10.32 9.03
N GLY A 277 0.82 11.34 9.52
CA GLY A 277 1.19 12.51 8.71
C GLY A 277 1.96 12.14 7.44
N VAL A 278 3.20 11.65 7.61
CA VAL A 278 4.06 11.24 6.48
C VAL A 278 3.45 10.04 5.75
N ALA A 279 3.04 9.03 6.51
CA ALA A 279 2.54 7.79 5.95
C ALA A 279 1.30 7.98 5.06
N PHE A 280 0.30 8.73 5.52
CA PHE A 280 -0.92 8.93 4.75
C PHE A 280 -0.68 9.83 3.53
N ALA A 281 0.21 10.83 3.62
CA ALA A 281 0.59 11.66 2.47
C ALA A 281 1.23 10.82 1.35
N VAL A 282 2.19 9.97 1.71
CA VAL A 282 2.86 9.07 0.76
C VAL A 282 1.89 8.02 0.23
N GLN A 283 1.08 7.43 1.11
CA GLN A 283 0.11 6.41 0.74
C GLN A 283 -0.91 6.93 -0.27
N ILE A 284 -1.52 8.10 -0.03
CA ILE A 284 -2.52 8.66 -0.95
C ILE A 284 -1.89 9.02 -2.30
N TRP A 285 -0.63 9.44 -2.31
CA TRP A 285 0.14 9.66 -3.53
C TRP A 285 0.38 8.36 -4.29
N CYS A 286 0.74 7.28 -3.60
CA CYS A 286 0.90 5.95 -4.19
C CYS A 286 -0.43 5.35 -4.68
N ILE A 287 -1.56 5.62 -4.02
CA ILE A 287 -2.89 5.19 -4.48
C ILE A 287 -3.25 5.92 -5.77
N ASP A 288 -3.02 7.23 -5.85
CA ASP A 288 -3.30 8.00 -7.05
C ASP A 288 -2.51 7.49 -8.28
N ARG A 289 -1.22 7.20 -8.10
CA ARG A 289 -0.32 6.80 -9.20
C ARG A 289 -0.29 5.29 -9.49
N GLY A 290 -0.36 4.48 -8.44
CA GLY A 290 -0.23 3.01 -8.50
C GLY A 290 -1.57 2.27 -8.45
N GLY A 291 -2.60 2.91 -7.91
CA GLY A 291 -3.88 2.30 -7.57
C GLY A 291 -3.87 1.60 -6.20
N PRO A 292 -5.05 1.29 -5.65
CA PRO A 292 -5.19 0.75 -4.29
C PRO A 292 -4.54 -0.62 -4.11
N VAL A 293 -4.69 -1.52 -5.10
CA VAL A 293 -4.06 -2.85 -5.09
C VAL A 293 -2.53 -2.75 -5.06
N PHE A 294 -1.94 -1.73 -5.71
CA PHE A 294 -0.48 -1.56 -5.71
C PHE A 294 0.04 -1.24 -4.31
N VAL A 295 -0.68 -0.41 -3.55
CA VAL A 295 -0.30 -0.09 -2.17
C VAL A 295 -0.49 -1.30 -1.27
N ALA A 296 -1.64 -1.99 -1.38
CA ALA A 296 -1.97 -3.11 -0.52
C ALA A 296 -0.98 -4.26 -0.60
N VAL A 297 -0.44 -4.58 -1.79
CA VAL A 297 0.49 -5.72 -1.93
C VAL A 297 1.80 -5.56 -1.17
N TYR A 298 2.18 -4.33 -0.73
CA TYR A 298 3.37 -4.13 0.11
C TYR A 298 3.16 -4.51 1.58
N GLN A 299 1.93 -4.72 2.03
CA GLN A 299 1.62 -5.05 3.43
C GLN A 299 2.44 -6.23 3.98
N PRO A 300 2.68 -7.32 3.23
CA PRO A 300 3.49 -8.43 3.74
C PRO A 300 4.96 -8.10 3.98
N VAL A 301 5.50 -7.05 3.35
CA VAL A 301 6.85 -6.55 3.69
C VAL A 301 6.86 -5.99 5.11
N GLN A 302 5.79 -5.31 5.55
CA GLN A 302 5.67 -4.83 6.93
C GLN A 302 5.78 -5.97 7.93
N THR A 303 5.07 -7.10 7.69
CA THR A 303 5.15 -8.29 8.56
C THR A 303 6.57 -8.82 8.68
N LEU A 304 7.30 -8.90 7.56
CA LEU A 304 8.69 -9.32 7.56
C LEU A 304 9.56 -8.37 8.39
N VAL A 305 9.41 -7.05 8.21
CA VAL A 305 10.16 -6.05 8.98
C VAL A 305 9.83 -6.12 10.47
N VAL A 306 8.56 -6.30 10.84
CA VAL A 306 8.13 -6.50 12.23
C VAL A 306 8.81 -7.73 12.84
N ALA A 307 8.81 -8.86 12.14
CA ALA A 307 9.43 -10.09 12.64
C ALA A 307 10.95 -9.92 12.85
N ILE A 308 11.65 -9.23 11.94
CA ILE A 308 13.08 -8.92 12.09
C ILE A 308 13.32 -7.98 13.29
N MET A 309 12.54 -6.90 13.38
CA MET A 309 12.65 -5.92 14.48
C MET A 309 12.38 -6.57 15.83
N ALA A 310 11.35 -7.42 15.94
CA ALA A 310 11.04 -8.17 17.15
C ALA A 310 12.20 -9.12 17.53
N SER A 311 12.81 -9.80 16.56
CA SER A 311 13.99 -10.64 16.83
C SER A 311 15.19 -9.84 17.36
N LEU A 312 15.47 -8.68 16.78
CA LEU A 312 16.59 -7.83 17.17
C LEU A 312 16.39 -7.10 18.51
N THR A 313 15.17 -6.65 18.80
CA THR A 313 14.88 -5.77 19.95
C THR A 313 14.31 -6.51 21.15
N LEU A 314 13.53 -7.57 20.92
CA LEU A 314 12.87 -8.36 21.98
C LEU A 314 13.57 -9.70 22.21
N GLY A 315 14.62 -10.02 21.44
CA GLY A 315 15.35 -11.28 21.54
C GLY A 315 14.57 -12.49 21.03
N GLU A 316 13.50 -12.28 20.25
CA GLU A 316 12.70 -13.36 19.69
C GLU A 316 13.53 -14.20 18.70
N LYS A 317 13.37 -15.53 18.76
CA LYS A 317 14.01 -16.44 17.80
C LYS A 317 13.34 -16.27 16.43
N PHE A 318 14.15 -16.11 15.37
CA PHE A 318 13.67 -16.10 13.99
C PHE A 318 13.82 -17.49 13.37
N TYR A 319 12.71 -18.03 12.88
CA TYR A 319 12.63 -19.42 12.45
C TYR A 319 12.55 -19.56 10.91
N LEU A 320 12.84 -20.76 10.40
CA LEU A 320 12.90 -21.08 8.97
C LEU A 320 11.62 -20.68 8.21
N GLY A 321 10.44 -20.81 8.81
CA GLY A 321 9.21 -20.40 8.14
C GLY A 321 9.11 -18.89 7.90
N GLY A 322 9.85 -18.08 8.64
CA GLY A 322 10.06 -16.67 8.30
C GLY A 322 10.73 -16.50 6.93
N ILE A 323 11.74 -17.32 6.61
CA ILE A 323 12.44 -17.28 5.31
C ILE A 323 11.53 -17.79 4.19
N ILE A 324 10.89 -18.95 4.38
CA ILE A 324 10.00 -19.54 3.36
C ILE A 324 8.85 -18.56 3.07
N GLY A 325 8.25 -18.00 4.11
CA GLY A 325 7.18 -17.02 3.99
C GLY A 325 7.65 -15.73 3.31
N ALA A 326 8.86 -15.23 3.61
CA ALA A 326 9.45 -14.08 2.93
C ALA A 326 9.65 -14.33 1.42
N VAL A 327 10.15 -15.51 1.05
CA VAL A 327 10.32 -15.90 -0.37
C VAL A 327 8.96 -15.93 -1.08
N LEU A 328 7.94 -16.53 -0.48
CA LEU A 328 6.59 -16.57 -1.03
C LEU A 328 5.99 -15.16 -1.19
N ILE A 329 6.21 -14.28 -0.22
CA ILE A 329 5.79 -12.87 -0.29
C ILE A 329 6.46 -12.15 -1.45
N ILE A 330 7.78 -12.33 -1.64
CA ILE A 330 8.54 -11.71 -2.73
C ILE A 330 8.03 -12.21 -4.09
N ILE A 331 7.82 -13.52 -4.24
CA ILE A 331 7.24 -14.11 -5.46
C ILE A 331 5.84 -13.55 -5.71
N GLY A 332 5.00 -13.49 -4.68
CA GLY A 332 3.65 -12.96 -4.79
C GLY A 332 3.61 -11.51 -5.24
N LEU A 333 4.43 -10.66 -4.59
CA LEU A 333 4.65 -9.26 -4.97
C LEU A 333 5.08 -9.14 -6.43
N TYR A 334 6.09 -9.91 -6.84
CA TYR A 334 6.59 -9.91 -8.21
C TYR A 334 5.48 -10.22 -9.22
N LEU A 335 4.68 -11.26 -8.98
CA LEU A 335 3.59 -11.65 -9.88
C LEU A 335 2.50 -10.58 -10.00
N VAL A 336 2.10 -9.93 -8.89
CA VAL A 336 1.11 -8.84 -8.96
C VAL A 336 1.67 -7.63 -9.70
N LEU A 337 2.91 -7.25 -9.41
CA LEU A 337 3.57 -6.12 -10.05
C LEU A 337 3.78 -6.38 -11.56
N TRP A 338 4.22 -7.58 -11.92
CA TRP A 338 4.36 -8.00 -13.31
C TRP A 338 3.02 -7.96 -14.04
N GLY A 339 1.96 -8.55 -13.45
CA GLY A 339 0.60 -8.52 -14.02
C GLY A 339 0.08 -7.09 -14.24
N LYS A 340 0.32 -6.17 -13.29
CA LYS A 340 -0.01 -4.75 -13.47
C LYS A 340 0.83 -4.08 -14.56
N SER A 341 2.12 -4.39 -14.64
CA SER A 341 3.03 -3.83 -15.65
C SER A 341 2.62 -4.24 -17.06
N GLU A 342 2.26 -5.51 -17.26
CA GLU A 342 1.83 -6.07 -18.54
C GLU A 342 0.47 -5.51 -18.97
N GLU A 343 -0.47 -5.37 -18.02
CA GLU A 343 -1.75 -4.72 -18.30
C GLU A 343 -1.55 -3.28 -18.80
N ARG A 344 -0.70 -2.49 -18.11
CA ARG A 344 -0.40 -1.10 -18.51
C ARG A 344 0.29 -1.03 -19.87
N ALA A 345 1.28 -1.89 -20.11
CA ALA A 345 1.99 -1.95 -21.39
C ALA A 345 1.04 -2.32 -22.54
N ARG A 346 0.05 -3.17 -22.28
CA ARG A 346 -0.98 -3.47 -23.28
C ARG A 346 -1.95 -2.32 -23.49
N ILE A 347 -2.47 -1.69 -22.44
CA ILE A 347 -3.36 -0.52 -22.59
C ILE A 347 -2.66 0.58 -23.41
N ALA A 348 -1.36 0.79 -23.21
CA ALA A 348 -0.56 1.71 -24.01
C ALA A 348 -0.45 1.28 -25.48
N ARG A 349 -0.21 -0.02 -25.75
CA ARG A 349 -0.20 -0.57 -27.12
C ARG A 349 -1.55 -0.44 -27.81
N ASP A 350 -2.64 -0.77 -27.12
CA ASP A 350 -4.01 -0.67 -27.65
C ASP A 350 -4.36 0.79 -27.96
N ALA A 351 -3.99 1.74 -27.08
CA ALA A 351 -4.17 3.17 -27.33
C ALA A 351 -3.34 3.67 -28.52
N ALA A 352 -2.09 3.24 -28.66
CA ALA A 352 -1.24 3.59 -29.80
C ALA A 352 -1.77 3.04 -31.13
N ALA A 353 -2.37 1.84 -31.12
CA ALA A 353 -2.99 1.25 -32.30
C ALA A 353 -4.25 2.01 -32.77
N VAL A 354 -5.01 2.61 -31.85
CA VAL A 354 -6.19 3.43 -32.20
C VAL A 354 -5.80 4.79 -32.79
N VAL A 355 -4.65 5.35 -32.37
CA VAL A 355 -4.16 6.65 -32.86
C VAL A 355 -3.45 6.54 -34.22
N MET A 356 -3.11 5.33 -34.68
CA MET A 356 -2.49 5.07 -35.98
C MET A 356 -3.48 4.37 -36.93
N PRO A 357 -4.45 5.07 -37.55
CA PRO A 357 -5.19 4.49 -38.66
C PRO A 357 -4.26 4.38 -39.88
N SER A 358 -3.92 3.14 -40.23
CA SER A 358 -3.37 2.66 -41.50
C SER A 358 -2.73 3.71 -42.44
N ALA A 359 -1.41 3.86 -42.36
CA ALA A 359 -0.61 4.38 -43.48
C ALA A 359 -0.33 3.29 -44.54
N ALA A 360 -1.12 2.21 -44.57
CA ALA A 360 -0.83 1.01 -45.37
C ALA A 360 -2.00 0.57 -46.27
N ALA A 361 -2.90 1.48 -46.64
CA ALA A 361 -4.00 1.19 -47.56
C ALA A 361 -4.13 2.24 -48.66
N GLU A 362 -3.07 2.43 -49.45
CA GLU A 362 -3.17 2.91 -50.84
C GLU A 362 -1.82 2.70 -51.54
N ALA A 363 -1.62 1.49 -52.07
CA ALA A 363 -0.69 1.26 -53.16
C ALA A 363 -1.50 0.71 -54.33
N PRO A 364 -1.54 1.38 -55.50
CA PRO A 364 -2.37 0.93 -56.60
C PRO A 364 -1.82 -0.39 -57.16
N ALA A 365 -2.74 -1.31 -57.41
CA ALA A 365 -2.47 -2.60 -58.01
C ALA A 365 -1.90 -2.45 -59.43
N ALA A 366 -0.61 -2.74 -59.60
CA ALA A 366 -0.02 -2.98 -60.92
C ALA A 366 -0.04 -4.50 -61.20
N ARG A 367 -1.07 -4.94 -61.94
CA ARG A 367 -1.02 -6.19 -62.70
C ARG A 367 -0.21 -5.93 -63.98
N SER A 368 0.80 -6.74 -64.28
CA SER A 368 0.93 -7.40 -65.59
C SER A 368 2.20 -8.27 -65.68
N ALA A 369 1.93 -9.53 -66.01
CA ALA A 369 2.74 -10.60 -66.58
C ALA A 369 4.11 -10.27 -67.25
N THR A 370 5.09 -11.08 -66.84
CA THR A 370 5.97 -11.94 -67.66
C THR A 370 6.28 -11.54 -69.12
N SER A 371 7.57 -11.28 -69.42
CA SER A 371 8.28 -11.92 -70.55
C SER A 371 9.78 -11.62 -70.51
N LYS A 372 10.59 -12.64 -70.78
CA LYS A 372 12.04 -12.61 -71.00
C LYS A 372 12.39 -11.91 -72.33
N GLN A 373 13.68 -11.57 -72.44
CA GLN A 373 14.54 -11.56 -73.65
C GLN A 373 15.04 -10.21 -74.21
N LEU A 374 16.37 -10.09 -74.15
CA LEU A 374 17.34 -9.76 -75.21
C LEU A 374 17.50 -8.32 -75.75
N THR A 375 18.78 -7.95 -75.83
CA THR A 375 19.48 -7.08 -76.81
C THR A 375 19.35 -5.55 -76.72
N GLN A 376 20.47 -4.92 -76.30
CA GLN A 376 21.07 -3.73 -76.94
C GLN A 376 21.36 -4.03 -78.44
N PRO A 377 21.59 -3.06 -79.38
CA PRO A 377 22.28 -1.77 -79.19
C PRO A 377 21.74 -0.59 -80.09
N LEU A 378 22.56 0.48 -80.23
CA LEU A 378 22.52 1.62 -81.20
C LEU A 378 21.68 2.83 -80.73
N LEU A 379 22.10 4.11 -80.78
CA LEU A 379 23.23 4.84 -81.37
C LEU A 379 23.34 6.22 -80.67
N LEU A 380 24.57 6.72 -80.51
CA LEU A 380 24.90 8.16 -80.35
C LEU A 380 24.68 8.90 -81.69
N PRO A 381 24.42 10.23 -81.70
CA PRO A 381 25.55 11.16 -81.73
C PRO A 381 25.35 12.53 -81.01
N THR A 382 26.47 13.03 -80.46
CA THR A 382 26.98 14.42 -80.41
C THR A 382 26.00 15.60 -80.52
N SER A 383 26.06 16.64 -79.69
CA SER A 383 27.15 17.65 -79.74
C SER A 383 26.94 18.80 -78.73
N THR A 384 28.06 19.30 -78.17
CA THR A 384 28.44 20.72 -77.87
C THR A 384 27.53 21.59 -76.99
N GLU A 385 28.01 22.53 -76.19
CA GLU A 385 29.27 22.89 -75.52
C GLU A 385 28.86 24.12 -74.70
N ASN A 386 29.24 24.18 -73.43
CA ASN A 386 29.16 25.41 -72.64
C ASN A 386 30.35 26.29 -73.03
N ASN A 387 30.09 27.55 -73.40
CA ASN A 387 31.03 28.65 -73.24
C ASN A 387 30.27 29.96 -73.00
N VAL A 388 30.60 30.57 -71.86
CA VAL A 388 30.24 31.90 -71.31
C VAL A 388 28.85 32.06 -70.71
#